data_AF-A0A1Y0RKM7-F1
#
_entry.id   AF-A0A1Y0RKM7-F1
#
_cell.length_a   1.000
_cell.length_b   1.000
_cell.length_c   1.000
_cell.angle_alpha   90.00
_cell.angle_beta   90.00
_cell.angle_gamma   90.00
#
_symmetry.space_group_name_H-M   'P 1'
#
loop_
_entity.id
_entity.type
_entity.pdbx_description
1 polymer ?
#
loop_
_entity_poly.entity_id
_entity_poly.type
_entity_poly.pdbx_seq_one_letter_code
_entity_poly.pdbx_strand_id
1 'polypeptide(L)'
;MIDQPTSMPDLTDLLDWRSLNDTQTELLPEQLQTAARLSQSIHLLDQRWQVYLAALAALGFEQWLSDRAPDLRVHSKDALIWQPSYANLIAAVCNLQVGSFKLCIVASSSLDDNQVSFPSAVFDIPDFAAHFYVPIQVDEEQQQVAVSGFLNYQQYQRYQAAASLQPEQDWTYTLPLTWFNPDPNALLLNLRCLEPNAIVLPTTAFRQQESDAALRQKLTTLQSQLPSKPLWELLTVEEGKTLLQNPELVNWVYEVSTPPRSQPLINVGLWLRNQLDTVAQELGWMLMPSLAPSALRSLQEEFYKVRTALEQQGVHIPPTARGAYRDLSWEQGSLRLYAVTWVISEELDCPEWMLLIALSPQQRTQTSMHLNLEIRDETQKLFEQSQDDTSQGVLYAQVIGNWGERFWVTVSANEAIFEIPPFGFELEIST
;
A
#
# COMPACT_ATOMS: atom_id res chain seq x y z
N MET A 1 12.39 -50.90 -49.36
CA MET A 1 11.39 -50.04 -48.69
C MET A 1 11.48 -50.38 -47.23
N ILE A 2 12.08 -49.49 -46.45
CA ILE A 2 12.45 -49.69 -45.05
C ILE A 2 11.34 -49.08 -44.21
N ASP A 3 10.68 -49.92 -43.40
CA ASP A 3 9.76 -49.48 -42.35
C ASP A 3 10.55 -48.74 -41.27
N GLN A 4 10.17 -47.49 -41.01
CA GLN A 4 10.67 -46.71 -39.89
C GLN A 4 9.95 -47.15 -38.59
N PRO A 5 10.67 -47.34 -37.47
CA PRO A 5 10.03 -47.44 -36.17
C PRO A 5 9.62 -46.03 -35.71
N THR A 6 8.38 -45.91 -35.27
CA THR A 6 7.83 -44.72 -34.63
C THR A 6 8.58 -44.48 -33.33
N SER A 7 9.38 -43.42 -33.28
CA SER A 7 10.01 -42.94 -32.05
C SER A 7 8.92 -42.51 -31.08
N MET A 8 8.72 -43.30 -30.03
CA MET A 8 7.99 -42.86 -28.83
C MET A 8 8.69 -41.62 -28.29
N PRO A 9 8.00 -40.49 -28.06
CA PRO A 9 8.59 -39.39 -27.33
C PRO A 9 9.00 -39.89 -25.94
N ASP A 10 10.20 -39.51 -25.55
CA ASP A 10 10.88 -39.90 -24.33
C ASP A 10 9.98 -39.53 -23.13
N LEU A 11 9.50 -40.55 -22.40
CA LEU A 11 8.62 -40.40 -21.23
C LEU A 11 9.35 -39.81 -20.01
N THR A 12 10.60 -39.38 -20.17
CA THR A 12 11.39 -38.61 -19.22
C THR A 12 10.95 -37.14 -19.13
N ASP A 13 10.32 -36.58 -20.16
CA ASP A 13 9.82 -35.19 -20.18
C ASP A 13 8.52 -34.98 -19.35
N LEU A 14 7.91 -36.05 -18.85
CA LEU A 14 6.62 -36.00 -18.14
C LEU A 14 6.72 -36.13 -16.62
N LEU A 15 7.94 -36.24 -16.09
CA LEU A 15 8.20 -36.34 -14.65
C LEU A 15 9.34 -35.41 -14.21
N ASP A 16 9.43 -34.21 -14.77
CA ASP A 16 10.10 -33.08 -14.12
C ASP A 16 9.22 -32.61 -12.94
N TRP A 17 9.21 -33.44 -11.91
CA TRP A 17 9.11 -33.01 -10.53
C TRP A 17 10.11 -31.86 -10.37
N ARG A 18 9.64 -30.62 -10.55
CA ARG A 18 10.36 -29.39 -10.18
C ARG A 18 10.57 -29.39 -8.66
N SER A 19 11.49 -30.23 -8.19
CA SER A 19 12.24 -29.93 -6.97
C SER A 19 12.81 -28.53 -7.18
N LEU A 20 12.37 -27.58 -6.37
CA LEU A 20 12.91 -26.22 -6.31
C LEU A 20 14.44 -26.31 -6.46
N ASN A 21 15.00 -25.67 -7.49
CA ASN A 21 16.45 -25.61 -7.66
C ASN A 21 17.11 -25.08 -6.38
N ASP A 22 18.40 -25.35 -6.18
CA ASP A 22 19.15 -24.89 -4.98
C ASP A 22 19.12 -23.35 -4.77
N THR A 23 18.73 -22.60 -5.79
CA THR A 23 18.57 -21.15 -5.78
C THR A 23 17.17 -20.68 -5.40
N GLN A 24 16.15 -21.54 -5.48
CA GLN A 24 14.74 -21.16 -5.40
C GLN A 24 14.13 -21.37 -4.01
N THR A 25 13.13 -20.55 -3.71
CA THR A 25 12.18 -20.76 -2.62
C THR A 25 10.81 -20.24 -3.00
N GLU A 26 9.78 -20.85 -2.42
CA GLU A 26 8.39 -20.42 -2.57
C GLU A 26 8.10 -19.21 -1.66
N LEU A 27 7.25 -18.29 -2.13
CA LEU A 27 6.75 -17.14 -1.38
C LEU A 27 5.48 -17.52 -0.65
N LEU A 28 5.45 -17.26 0.64
CA LEU A 28 4.27 -17.53 1.47
C LEU A 28 3.21 -16.44 1.28
N PRO A 29 1.90 -16.77 1.42
CA PRO A 29 0.83 -15.77 1.35
C PRO A 29 1.00 -14.59 2.31
N GLU A 30 1.54 -14.84 3.51
CA GLU A 30 1.82 -13.79 4.50
C GLU A 30 2.93 -12.84 4.03
N GLN A 31 3.89 -13.33 3.25
CA GLN A 31 4.98 -12.53 2.70
C GLN A 31 4.46 -11.61 1.58
N LEU A 32 3.60 -12.15 0.70
CA LEU A 32 2.89 -11.36 -0.32
C LEU A 32 2.08 -10.22 0.32
N GLN A 33 1.31 -10.52 1.38
CA GLN A 33 0.54 -9.51 2.10
C GLN A 33 1.41 -8.47 2.80
N THR A 34 2.55 -8.88 3.36
CA THR A 34 3.51 -7.96 3.99
C THR A 34 4.12 -7.02 2.96
N ALA A 35 4.59 -7.55 1.83
CA ALA A 35 5.14 -6.76 0.74
C ALA A 35 4.10 -5.79 0.15
N ALA A 36 2.84 -6.24 -0.01
CA ALA A 36 1.74 -5.41 -0.48
C ALA A 36 1.41 -4.27 0.50
N ARG A 37 1.40 -4.53 1.81
CA ARG A 37 1.17 -3.50 2.83
C ARG A 37 2.27 -2.44 2.82
N LEU A 38 3.53 -2.84 2.63
CA LEU A 38 4.65 -1.91 2.50
C LEU A 38 4.50 -1.06 1.23
N SER A 39 4.24 -1.67 0.06
CA SER A 39 4.13 -0.93 -1.20
C SER A 39 2.97 0.06 -1.22
N GLN A 40 1.88 -0.23 -0.52
CA GLN A 40 0.76 0.71 -0.32
C GLN A 40 1.14 1.95 0.49
N SER A 41 2.17 1.87 1.34
CA SER A 41 2.68 3.03 2.08
C SER A 41 3.56 3.96 1.23
N ILE A 42 3.90 3.57 0.00
CA ILE A 42 4.78 4.32 -0.91
C ILE A 42 3.96 5.29 -1.75
N HIS A 43 4.35 6.57 -1.76
CA HIS A 43 3.58 7.62 -2.40
C HIS A 43 3.90 7.77 -3.89
N LEU A 44 5.17 7.59 -4.26
CA LEU A 44 5.61 7.63 -5.65
C LEU A 44 5.13 6.37 -6.41
N LEU A 45 4.21 6.56 -7.36
CA LEU A 45 3.54 5.50 -8.10
C LEU A 45 4.53 4.57 -8.82
N ASP A 46 5.50 5.16 -9.51
CA ASP A 46 6.54 4.43 -10.24
C ASP A 46 7.38 3.52 -9.33
N GLN A 47 7.42 3.85 -8.03
CA GLN A 47 8.25 3.17 -7.06
C GLN A 47 7.53 2.10 -6.25
N ARG A 48 6.18 2.10 -6.23
CA ARG A 48 5.38 1.10 -5.51
C ARG A 48 5.68 -0.31 -5.96
N TRP A 49 5.76 -0.51 -7.28
CA TRP A 49 6.03 -1.82 -7.87
C TRP A 49 7.43 -2.31 -7.52
N GLN A 50 8.43 -1.45 -7.64
CA GLN A 50 9.81 -1.81 -7.32
C GLN A 50 9.99 -2.11 -5.84
N VAL A 51 9.36 -1.35 -4.95
CA VAL A 51 9.37 -1.63 -3.50
C VAL A 51 8.67 -2.94 -3.18
N TYR A 52 7.55 -3.24 -3.84
CA TYR A 52 6.85 -4.52 -3.70
C TYR A 52 7.78 -5.68 -4.07
N LEU A 53 8.42 -5.63 -5.23
CA LEU A 53 9.37 -6.66 -5.67
C LEU A 53 10.58 -6.76 -4.74
N ALA A 54 11.17 -5.64 -4.32
CA ALA A 54 12.30 -5.64 -3.38
C ALA A 54 11.93 -6.24 -2.02
N ALA A 55 10.69 -6.01 -1.54
CA ALA A 55 10.18 -6.61 -0.32
C ALA A 55 9.97 -8.12 -0.46
N LEU A 56 9.42 -8.59 -1.59
CA LEU A 56 9.33 -10.02 -1.89
C LEU A 56 10.72 -10.67 -1.95
N ALA A 57 11.68 -10.01 -2.60
CA ALA A 57 13.06 -10.48 -2.65
C ALA A 57 13.66 -10.59 -1.24
N ALA A 58 13.45 -9.61 -0.35
CA ALA A 58 13.92 -9.67 1.03
C ALA A 58 13.30 -10.85 1.80
N LEU A 59 11.98 -10.97 1.78
CA LEU A 59 11.23 -11.99 2.52
C LEU A 59 11.53 -13.40 2.01
N GLY A 60 11.59 -13.56 0.69
CA GLY A 60 11.97 -14.81 0.07
C GLY A 60 13.43 -15.16 0.35
N PHE A 61 14.36 -14.19 0.33
CA PHE A 61 15.75 -14.45 0.73
C PHE A 61 15.88 -14.90 2.18
N GLU A 62 15.15 -14.27 3.10
CA GLU A 62 15.09 -14.66 4.50
C GLU A 62 14.63 -16.11 4.67
N GLN A 63 13.57 -16.50 3.94
CA GLN A 63 13.08 -17.88 3.92
C GLN A 63 14.11 -18.84 3.33
N TRP A 64 14.68 -18.50 2.17
CA TRP A 64 15.71 -19.28 1.50
C TRP A 64 16.92 -19.54 2.41
N LEU A 65 17.35 -18.52 3.16
CA LEU A 65 18.46 -18.65 4.10
C LEU A 65 18.07 -19.47 5.32
N SER A 66 16.87 -19.30 5.86
CA SER A 66 16.37 -20.09 7.00
C SER A 66 16.34 -21.59 6.68
N ASP A 67 15.95 -21.95 5.46
CA ASP A 67 15.84 -23.35 5.04
C ASP A 67 17.21 -24.02 4.81
N ARG A 68 18.19 -23.27 4.29
CA ARG A 68 19.51 -23.81 3.90
C ARG A 68 20.62 -23.57 4.93
N ALA A 69 20.47 -22.54 5.75
CA ALA A 69 21.44 -22.10 6.74
C ALA A 69 20.77 -21.50 7.99
N PRO A 70 20.02 -22.30 8.77
CA PRO A 70 19.31 -21.83 9.96
C PRO A 70 20.26 -21.32 11.06
N ASP A 71 21.55 -21.63 10.97
CA ASP A 71 22.62 -21.09 11.81
C ASP A 71 22.90 -19.60 11.54
N LEU A 72 22.64 -19.12 10.33
CA LEU A 72 22.83 -17.73 9.93
C LEU A 72 21.59 -16.90 10.31
N ARG A 73 21.72 -16.11 11.38
CA ARG A 73 20.65 -15.21 11.81
C ARG A 73 20.57 -14.00 10.89
N VAL A 74 19.36 -13.74 10.38
CA VAL A 74 19.04 -12.52 9.63
C VAL A 74 18.44 -11.48 10.58
N HIS A 75 18.97 -10.27 10.52
CA HIS A 75 18.43 -9.10 11.18
C HIS A 75 17.96 -8.12 10.11
N SER A 76 16.67 -8.21 9.79
CA SER A 76 16.04 -7.41 8.74
C SER A 76 15.37 -6.14 9.23
N LYS A 77 15.10 -6.00 10.53
CA LYS A 77 14.36 -4.84 11.09
C LYS A 77 14.97 -3.48 10.76
N ASP A 78 16.30 -3.41 10.64
CA ASP A 78 17.02 -2.17 10.38
C ASP A 78 17.25 -1.93 8.87
N ALA A 79 16.80 -2.84 8.01
CA ALA A 79 16.96 -2.67 6.57
C ALA A 79 16.08 -1.52 6.07
N LEU A 80 16.66 -0.68 5.20
CA LEU A 80 16.04 0.58 4.80
C LEU A 80 14.73 0.41 4.03
N ILE A 81 14.54 -0.74 3.38
CA ILE A 81 13.30 -1.06 2.65
C ILE A 81 12.07 -1.07 3.58
N TRP A 82 12.25 -1.39 4.87
CA TRP A 82 11.16 -1.41 5.84
C TRP A 82 10.83 -0.04 6.42
N GLN A 83 11.58 1.00 6.02
CA GLN A 83 11.33 2.38 6.38
C GLN A 83 10.68 3.07 5.17
N PRO A 84 9.36 3.38 5.22
CA PRO A 84 8.65 3.96 4.07
C PRO A 84 9.31 5.22 3.51
N SER A 85 9.92 6.04 4.37
CA SER A 85 10.63 7.26 3.94
C SER A 85 11.83 6.97 3.04
N TYR A 86 12.59 5.91 3.29
CA TYR A 86 13.68 5.47 2.43
C TYR A 86 13.20 4.64 1.25
N ALA A 87 12.26 3.72 1.47
CA ALA A 87 11.68 2.87 0.42
C ALA A 87 11.01 3.71 -0.68
N ASN A 88 10.45 4.88 -0.33
CA ASN A 88 9.90 5.82 -1.29
C ASN A 88 10.96 6.40 -2.23
N LEU A 89 12.24 6.38 -1.85
CA LEU A 89 13.35 6.94 -2.64
C LEU A 89 14.20 5.87 -3.32
N ILE A 90 14.37 4.70 -2.69
CA ILE A 90 15.23 3.61 -3.16
C ILE A 90 14.52 2.27 -2.97
N ALA A 91 14.29 1.53 -4.06
CA ALA A 91 13.76 0.16 -4.03
C ALA A 91 14.92 -0.85 -3.99
N ALA A 92 15.71 -0.78 -2.93
CA ALA A 92 16.74 -1.77 -2.64
C ALA A 92 16.73 -2.09 -1.15
N VAL A 93 17.02 -3.34 -0.82
CA VAL A 93 17.11 -3.81 0.54
C VAL A 93 18.53 -3.52 1.05
N CYS A 94 18.75 -2.27 1.45
CA CYS A 94 20.01 -1.85 2.04
C CYS A 94 20.06 -2.21 3.52
N ASN A 95 21.27 -2.44 4.05
CA ASN A 95 21.53 -2.70 5.47
C ASN A 95 20.92 -4.00 6.01
N LEU A 96 20.67 -5.00 5.16
CA LEU A 96 20.27 -6.32 5.64
C LEU A 96 21.46 -6.99 6.32
N GLN A 97 21.34 -7.35 7.59
CA GLN A 97 22.45 -7.94 8.33
C GLN A 97 22.28 -9.45 8.45
N VAL A 98 23.27 -10.21 7.97
CA VAL A 98 23.36 -11.67 8.08
C VAL A 98 24.63 -12.02 8.85
N GLY A 99 24.48 -12.44 10.11
CA GLY A 99 25.61 -12.57 11.02
C GLY A 99 26.38 -11.25 11.14
N SER A 100 27.66 -11.26 10.77
CA SER A 100 28.53 -10.07 10.78
C SER A 100 28.60 -9.34 9.44
N PHE A 101 27.93 -9.85 8.41
CA PHE A 101 27.93 -9.25 7.07
C PHE A 101 26.67 -8.44 6.82
N LYS A 102 26.88 -7.23 6.31
CA LYS A 102 25.87 -6.41 5.65
C LYS A 102 25.69 -6.82 4.18
N LEU A 103 24.44 -7.02 3.77
CA LEU A 103 24.02 -7.38 2.42
C LEU A 103 23.15 -6.26 1.82
N CYS A 104 23.18 -6.17 0.50
CA CYS A 104 22.26 -5.38 -0.30
C CYS A 104 21.54 -6.31 -1.28
N ILE A 105 20.20 -6.34 -1.23
CA ILE A 105 19.38 -7.12 -2.17
C ILE A 105 18.68 -6.18 -3.13
N VAL A 106 18.64 -6.55 -4.41
CA VAL A 106 17.79 -5.91 -5.42
C VAL A 106 16.94 -6.98 -6.08
N ALA A 107 15.67 -6.64 -6.35
CA ALA A 107 14.79 -7.50 -7.11
C ALA A 107 15.02 -7.30 -8.61
N SER A 108 14.90 -8.39 -9.36
CA SER A 108 14.88 -8.40 -10.81
C SER A 108 13.65 -9.19 -11.27
N SER A 109 12.79 -8.56 -12.08
CA SER A 109 11.57 -9.19 -12.62
C SER A 109 11.82 -9.96 -13.92
N SER A 110 12.89 -9.66 -14.66
CA SER A 110 13.28 -10.38 -15.86
C SER A 110 14.81 -10.42 -15.98
N LEU A 111 15.38 -11.63 -16.17
CA LEU A 111 16.82 -11.82 -16.42
C LEU A 111 17.15 -11.91 -17.92
N ASP A 112 16.17 -11.64 -18.79
CA ASP A 112 16.32 -11.82 -20.24
C ASP A 112 17.48 -10.99 -20.82
N ASP A 113 17.80 -9.85 -20.21
CA ASP A 113 18.89 -8.95 -20.63
C ASP A 113 20.26 -9.25 -19.97
N ASN A 114 20.35 -10.30 -19.15
CA ASN A 114 21.55 -10.74 -18.45
C ASN A 114 22.28 -9.60 -17.67
N GLN A 115 21.51 -8.61 -17.24
CA GLN A 115 21.95 -7.39 -16.56
C GLN A 115 21.04 -7.11 -15.38
N VAL A 116 21.58 -6.42 -14.39
CA VAL A 116 20.83 -6.01 -13.20
C VAL A 116 21.16 -4.58 -12.82
N SER A 117 20.13 -3.80 -12.53
CA SER A 117 20.25 -2.40 -12.14
C SER A 117 20.26 -2.27 -10.62
N PHE A 118 21.24 -1.56 -10.10
CA PHE A 118 21.37 -1.24 -8.68
C PHE A 118 21.31 0.28 -8.50
N PRO A 119 20.62 0.81 -7.48
CA PRO A 119 20.70 2.25 -7.18
C PRO A 119 22.14 2.63 -6.84
N SER A 120 22.73 3.62 -7.52
CA SER A 120 24.13 4.02 -7.33
C SER A 120 24.50 4.31 -5.86
N ALA A 121 23.54 4.83 -5.10
CA ALA A 121 23.62 5.06 -3.67
C ALA A 121 24.09 3.84 -2.85
N VAL A 122 23.78 2.61 -3.26
CA VAL A 122 24.15 1.38 -2.53
C VAL A 122 25.65 1.06 -2.62
N PHE A 123 26.38 1.74 -3.50
CA PHE A 123 27.83 1.62 -3.63
C PHE A 123 28.56 2.88 -3.19
N ASP A 124 27.99 4.03 -3.53
CA ASP A 124 28.64 5.34 -3.37
C ASP A 124 28.45 5.94 -1.96
N ILE A 125 27.36 5.59 -1.26
CA ILE A 125 27.11 6.07 0.09
C ILE A 125 27.71 5.05 1.08
N PRO A 126 28.68 5.45 1.92
CA PRO A 126 29.33 4.51 2.84
C PRO A 126 28.36 3.80 3.79
N ASP A 127 27.36 4.54 4.26
CA ASP A 127 26.34 4.01 5.17
C ASP A 127 25.42 2.98 4.50
N PHE A 128 25.38 2.89 3.16
CA PHE A 128 24.58 1.92 2.40
C PHE A 128 25.42 0.81 1.77
N ALA A 129 26.72 1.05 1.57
CA ALA A 129 27.67 0.05 1.06
C ALA A 129 27.57 -1.27 1.83
N ALA A 130 27.53 -2.38 1.09
CA ALA A 130 27.34 -3.71 1.63
C ALA A 130 28.52 -4.61 1.26
N HIS A 131 28.76 -5.66 2.06
CA HIS A 131 29.82 -6.62 1.78
C HIS A 131 29.47 -7.48 0.57
N PHE A 132 28.18 -7.84 0.43
CA PHE A 132 27.64 -8.61 -0.67
C PHE A 132 26.41 -7.93 -1.28
N TYR A 133 26.34 -7.97 -2.60
CA TYR A 133 25.24 -7.51 -3.43
C TYR A 133 24.60 -8.72 -4.08
N VAL A 134 23.32 -8.95 -3.81
CA VAL A 134 22.61 -10.18 -4.17
C VAL A 134 21.41 -9.82 -5.04
N PRO A 135 21.50 -10.01 -6.37
CA PRO A 135 20.33 -9.94 -7.23
C PRO A 135 19.43 -11.15 -6.97
N ILE A 136 18.14 -10.88 -6.81
CA ILE A 136 17.12 -11.91 -6.61
C ILE A 136 16.09 -11.79 -7.71
N GLN A 137 15.88 -12.87 -8.43
CA GLN A 137 14.79 -12.99 -9.37
C GLN A 137 13.48 -13.18 -8.60
N VAL A 138 12.47 -12.39 -8.94
CA VAL A 138 11.13 -12.50 -8.35
C VAL A 138 10.17 -12.87 -9.47
N ASP A 139 9.58 -14.06 -9.36
CA ASP A 139 8.49 -14.53 -10.21
C ASP A 139 7.21 -14.47 -9.37
N GLU A 140 6.49 -13.35 -9.50
CA GLU A 140 5.28 -13.10 -8.73
C GLU A 140 4.13 -14.02 -9.15
N GLU A 141 4.03 -14.34 -10.44
CA GLU A 141 2.99 -15.23 -10.99
C GLU A 141 3.13 -16.65 -10.45
N GLN A 142 4.36 -17.15 -10.35
CA GLN A 142 4.66 -18.47 -9.77
C GLN A 142 4.85 -18.43 -8.25
N GLN A 143 4.74 -17.25 -7.62
CA GLN A 143 4.98 -17.04 -6.19
C GLN A 143 6.33 -17.60 -5.75
N GLN A 144 7.39 -17.31 -6.50
CA GLN A 144 8.73 -17.82 -6.25
C GLN A 144 9.78 -16.73 -6.32
N VAL A 145 10.86 -16.92 -5.57
CA VAL A 145 12.09 -16.15 -5.76
C VAL A 145 13.28 -17.07 -5.98
N ALA A 146 14.29 -16.56 -6.68
CA ALA A 146 15.54 -17.25 -6.88
C ALA A 146 16.74 -16.34 -6.63
N VAL A 147 17.74 -16.84 -5.90
CA VAL A 147 19.05 -16.17 -5.78
C VAL A 147 19.79 -16.31 -7.10
N SER A 148 19.94 -15.21 -7.84
CA SER A 148 20.54 -15.21 -9.18
C SER A 148 22.08 -15.21 -9.14
N GLY A 149 22.66 -14.82 -8.01
CA GLY A 149 24.10 -14.81 -7.77
C GLY A 149 24.49 -13.82 -6.70
N PHE A 150 25.78 -13.55 -6.55
CA PHE A 150 26.28 -12.52 -5.64
C PHE A 150 27.57 -11.87 -6.13
N LEU A 151 27.79 -10.63 -5.71
CA LEU A 151 28.99 -9.84 -5.96
C LEU A 151 29.47 -9.25 -4.64
N ASN A 152 30.77 -9.32 -4.34
CA ASN A 152 31.31 -8.65 -3.16
C ASN A 152 31.81 -7.22 -3.49
N TYR A 153 31.93 -6.37 -2.47
CA TYR A 153 32.31 -4.96 -2.66
C TYR A 153 33.65 -4.77 -3.39
N GLN A 154 34.65 -5.61 -3.11
CA GLN A 154 35.96 -5.51 -3.77
C GLN A 154 35.89 -5.88 -5.26
N GLN A 155 35.06 -6.85 -5.62
CA GLN A 155 34.81 -7.21 -7.02
C GLN A 155 34.11 -6.05 -7.75
N TYR A 156 33.13 -5.42 -7.12
CA TYR A 156 32.52 -4.19 -7.64
C TYR A 156 33.56 -3.10 -7.89
N GLN A 157 34.44 -2.80 -6.92
CA GLN A 157 35.48 -1.77 -7.08
C GLN A 157 36.42 -2.06 -8.27
N ARG A 158 36.79 -3.32 -8.49
CA ARG A 158 37.58 -3.73 -9.65
C ARG A 158 36.83 -3.50 -10.95
N TYR A 159 35.55 -3.81 -10.97
CA TYR A 159 34.70 -3.57 -12.14
C TYR A 159 34.54 -2.07 -12.42
N GLN A 160 34.26 -1.27 -11.39
CA GLN A 160 34.16 0.19 -11.48
C GLN A 160 35.45 0.81 -12.05
N ALA A 161 36.61 0.37 -11.58
CA ALA A 161 37.91 0.83 -12.07
C ALA A 161 38.18 0.42 -13.53
N ALA A 162 37.74 -0.77 -13.95
CA ALA A 162 37.93 -1.27 -15.31
C ALA A 162 36.97 -0.64 -16.32
N ALA A 163 35.70 -0.46 -15.95
CA ALA A 163 34.63 -0.01 -16.84
C ALA A 163 34.36 1.50 -16.79
N SER A 164 34.91 2.22 -15.79
CA SER A 164 34.61 3.65 -15.56
C SER A 164 33.11 3.95 -15.50
N LEU A 165 32.37 3.10 -14.77
CA LEU A 165 30.92 3.18 -14.59
C LEU A 165 30.46 4.60 -14.23
N GLN A 166 29.47 5.09 -14.97
CA GLN A 166 28.75 6.32 -14.66
C GLN A 166 27.30 5.99 -14.35
N PRO A 167 26.67 6.69 -13.39
CA PRO A 167 25.27 6.45 -13.07
C PRO A 167 24.42 6.87 -14.26
N GLU A 168 23.36 6.10 -14.50
CA GLU A 168 22.35 6.42 -15.49
C GLU A 168 21.49 7.61 -15.02
N GLN A 169 20.58 8.09 -15.89
CA GLN A 169 19.74 9.24 -15.58
C GLN A 169 18.85 9.03 -14.35
N ASP A 170 18.44 7.78 -14.11
CA ASP A 170 17.61 7.36 -12.98
C ASP A 170 18.41 7.07 -11.70
N TRP A 171 19.70 7.45 -11.68
CA TRP A 171 20.64 7.19 -10.59
C TRP A 171 20.95 5.72 -10.34
N THR A 172 20.83 4.85 -11.34
CA THR A 172 21.21 3.44 -11.22
C THR A 172 22.55 3.13 -11.91
N TYR A 173 23.17 2.03 -11.50
CA TYR A 173 24.25 1.36 -12.23
C TYR A 173 23.73 0.04 -12.76
N THR A 174 23.90 -0.18 -14.06
CA THR A 174 23.61 -1.46 -14.69
C THR A 174 24.87 -2.33 -14.72
N LEU A 175 24.77 -3.51 -14.10
CA LEU A 175 25.87 -4.46 -13.96
C LEU A 175 25.55 -5.75 -14.73
N PRO A 176 26.48 -6.28 -15.55
CA PRO A 176 26.28 -7.58 -16.18
C PRO A 176 26.28 -8.72 -15.15
N LEU A 177 25.33 -9.65 -15.26
CA LEU A 177 25.25 -10.82 -14.37
C LEU A 177 26.49 -11.73 -14.47
N THR A 178 27.26 -11.64 -15.55
CA THR A 178 28.53 -12.36 -15.72
C THR A 178 29.60 -12.01 -14.69
N TRP A 179 29.47 -10.86 -14.01
CA TRP A 179 30.35 -10.48 -12.90
C TRP A 179 29.91 -11.04 -11.55
N PHE A 180 28.69 -11.56 -11.45
CA PHE A 180 28.16 -12.18 -10.25
C PHE A 180 28.56 -13.65 -10.23
N ASN A 181 28.92 -14.15 -9.06
CA ASN A 181 29.10 -15.57 -8.86
C ASN A 181 27.71 -16.24 -8.82
N PRO A 182 27.39 -17.15 -9.77
CA PRO A 182 26.08 -17.76 -9.86
C PRO A 182 25.84 -18.88 -8.83
N ASP A 183 26.88 -19.33 -8.10
CA ASP A 183 26.75 -20.41 -7.13
C ASP A 183 26.26 -19.87 -5.77
N PRO A 184 25.01 -20.16 -5.36
CA PRO A 184 24.48 -19.70 -4.08
C PRO A 184 25.16 -20.41 -2.89
N ASN A 185 25.74 -21.60 -3.07
CA ASN A 185 26.47 -22.29 -2.00
C ASN A 185 27.77 -21.56 -1.67
N ALA A 186 28.42 -20.95 -2.67
CA ALA A 186 29.57 -20.09 -2.43
C ALA A 186 29.21 -18.85 -1.60
N LEU A 187 27.99 -18.30 -1.73
CA LEU A 187 27.50 -17.24 -0.85
C LEU A 187 27.39 -17.75 0.59
N LEU A 188 26.73 -18.90 0.82
CA LEU A 188 26.59 -19.50 2.16
C LEU A 188 27.95 -19.81 2.80
N LEU A 189 28.90 -20.33 2.02
CA LEU A 189 30.25 -20.59 2.48
C LEU A 189 30.95 -19.30 2.93
N ASN A 190 30.84 -18.23 2.13
CA ASN A 190 31.41 -16.93 2.50
C ASN A 190 30.79 -16.38 3.78
N LEU A 191 29.46 -16.44 3.92
CA LEU A 191 28.76 -15.95 5.11
C LEU A 191 29.14 -16.71 6.39
N ARG A 192 29.51 -17.99 6.28
CA ARG A 192 29.92 -18.83 7.43
C ARG A 192 31.40 -18.74 7.76
N CYS A 193 32.26 -18.68 6.74
CA CYS A 193 33.68 -18.96 6.92
C CYS A 193 34.58 -17.74 6.69
N LEU A 194 34.07 -16.68 6.05
CA LEU A 194 34.87 -15.49 5.80
C LEU A 194 34.92 -14.62 7.07
N GLU A 195 36.09 -14.03 7.34
CA GLU A 195 36.18 -13.01 8.38
C GLU A 195 35.58 -11.68 7.87
N PRO A 196 34.78 -10.95 8.67
CA PRO A 196 34.11 -9.73 8.20
C PRO A 196 35.04 -8.62 7.71
N ASN A 197 36.22 -8.53 8.31
CA ASN A 197 37.29 -7.59 7.93
C ASN A 197 37.96 -7.92 6.59
N ALA A 198 37.69 -9.09 5.99
CA ALA A 198 38.25 -9.47 4.70
C ALA A 198 37.67 -8.63 3.55
N ILE A 199 36.45 -8.10 3.72
CA ILE A 199 35.80 -7.18 2.78
C ILE A 199 35.73 -5.80 3.43
N VAL A 200 36.67 -4.93 3.05
CA VAL A 200 36.74 -3.56 3.57
C VAL A 200 35.69 -2.69 2.90
N LEU A 201 34.75 -2.17 3.69
CA LEU A 201 33.76 -1.18 3.27
C LEU A 201 34.34 0.25 3.32
N PRO A 202 33.79 1.18 2.54
CA PRO A 202 34.21 2.58 2.56
C PRO A 202 33.91 3.21 3.91
N THR A 203 34.81 4.07 4.38
CA THR A 203 34.63 4.78 5.66
C THR A 203 33.77 6.03 5.47
N THR A 204 32.79 6.23 6.35
CA THR A 204 31.97 7.45 6.38
C THR A 204 32.86 8.67 6.63
N ALA A 205 32.99 9.56 5.64
CA ALA A 205 33.69 10.83 5.79
C ALA A 205 32.79 11.85 6.54
N PHE A 206 33.41 12.82 7.21
CA PHE A 206 32.70 13.90 7.90
C PHE A 206 31.82 14.72 6.92
N ARG A 207 30.54 14.88 7.26
CA ARG A 207 29.53 15.58 6.45
C ARG A 207 29.82 17.08 6.33
N GLN A 208 29.69 17.65 5.12
CA GLN A 208 29.82 19.09 4.89
C GLN A 208 28.45 19.79 5.08
N GLN A 209 28.30 20.52 6.19
CA GLN A 209 27.03 21.18 6.57
C GLN A 209 26.50 22.21 5.55
N GLU A 210 27.37 22.78 4.71
CA GLU A 210 27.01 23.81 3.72
C GLU A 210 26.19 23.23 2.55
N SER A 211 26.45 21.97 2.16
CA SER A 211 25.69 21.28 1.10
C SER A 211 24.24 21.00 1.54
N ASP A 212 24.04 20.61 2.81
CA ASP A 212 22.72 20.32 3.38
C ASP A 212 21.81 21.56 3.37
N ALA A 213 22.34 22.74 3.68
CA ALA A 213 21.57 23.98 3.71
C ALA A 213 21.11 24.42 2.31
N ALA A 214 22.00 24.34 1.32
CA ALA A 214 21.68 24.64 -0.07
C ALA A 214 20.62 23.67 -0.64
N LEU A 215 20.76 22.37 -0.33
CA LEU A 215 19.80 21.36 -0.75
C LEU A 215 18.42 21.58 -0.12
N ARG A 216 18.37 21.91 1.19
CA ARG A 216 17.11 22.27 1.88
C ARG A 216 16.39 23.40 1.16
N GLN A 217 17.08 24.48 0.82
CA GLN A 217 16.48 25.62 0.14
C GLN A 217 15.93 25.24 -1.25
N LYS A 218 16.68 24.43 -2.00
CA LYS A 218 16.24 23.93 -3.31
C LYS A 218 15.01 23.05 -3.20
N LEU A 219 15.01 22.10 -2.26
CA LEU A 219 13.88 21.21 -1.98
C LEU A 219 12.62 21.97 -1.57
N THR A 220 12.73 22.99 -0.71
CA THR A 220 11.61 23.87 -0.34
C THR A 220 11.04 24.59 -1.56
N THR A 221 11.88 25.01 -2.49
CA THR A 221 11.44 25.68 -3.74
C THR A 221 10.71 24.71 -4.68
N LEU A 222 11.07 23.43 -4.63
CA LEU A 222 10.51 22.36 -5.47
C LEU A 222 9.34 21.61 -4.83
N GLN A 223 8.89 22.02 -3.64
CA GLN A 223 7.88 21.33 -2.84
C GLN A 223 6.64 20.90 -3.63
N SER A 224 6.12 21.74 -4.53
CA SER A 224 4.91 21.43 -5.33
C SER A 224 5.14 20.38 -6.43
N GLN A 225 6.38 20.12 -6.82
CA GLN A 225 6.75 19.17 -7.88
C GLN A 225 7.17 17.80 -7.32
N LEU A 226 7.56 17.73 -6.04
CA LEU A 226 7.99 16.49 -5.38
C LEU A 226 6.94 15.36 -5.38
N PRO A 227 5.61 15.62 -5.32
CA PRO A 227 4.63 14.54 -5.40
C PRO A 227 4.39 14.01 -6.81
N SER A 228 4.72 14.80 -7.85
CA SER A 228 4.33 14.51 -9.24
C SER A 228 5.49 14.09 -10.14
N LYS A 229 6.74 14.25 -9.68
CA LYS A 229 7.94 13.89 -10.46
C LYS A 229 8.93 13.08 -9.64
N PRO A 230 9.66 12.15 -10.27
CA PRO A 230 10.72 11.44 -9.61
C PRO A 230 11.90 12.37 -9.30
N LEU A 231 12.61 12.09 -8.21
CA LEU A 231 13.67 12.98 -7.71
C LEU A 231 14.88 13.09 -8.64
N TRP A 232 15.15 12.06 -9.43
CA TRP A 232 16.27 12.06 -10.37
C TRP A 232 16.08 13.07 -11.53
N GLU A 233 14.84 13.51 -11.81
CA GLU A 233 14.58 14.62 -12.73
C GLU A 233 14.83 16.00 -12.11
N LEU A 234 14.71 16.09 -10.77
CA LEU A 234 14.71 17.36 -10.03
C LEU A 234 16.07 17.68 -9.42
N LEU A 235 16.86 16.65 -9.11
CA LEU A 235 18.12 16.74 -8.41
C LEU A 235 19.26 16.13 -9.24
N THR A 236 20.46 16.60 -8.98
CA THR A 236 21.68 15.97 -9.48
C THR A 236 22.03 14.72 -8.65
N VAL A 237 22.87 13.84 -9.19
CA VAL A 237 23.34 12.63 -8.47
C VAL A 237 23.97 12.98 -7.13
N GLU A 238 24.79 14.03 -7.07
CA GLU A 238 25.46 14.46 -5.82
C GLU A 238 24.47 15.03 -4.80
N GLU A 239 23.47 15.80 -5.24
CA GLU A 239 22.36 16.24 -4.36
C GLU A 239 21.53 15.06 -3.86
N GLY A 240 21.29 14.04 -4.70
CA GLY A 240 20.63 12.79 -4.33
C GLY A 240 21.41 12.03 -3.25
N LYS A 241 22.74 11.95 -3.36
CA LYS A 241 23.61 11.38 -2.33
C LYS A 241 23.50 12.14 -1.02
N THR A 242 23.57 13.48 -1.05
CA THR A 242 23.41 14.33 0.14
C THR A 242 22.05 14.14 0.79
N LEU A 243 20.96 14.06 0.01
CA LEU A 243 19.61 13.77 0.51
C LEU A 243 19.60 12.45 1.29
N LEU A 244 20.04 11.37 0.65
CA LEU A 244 19.98 10.02 1.21
C LEU A 244 20.85 9.83 2.44
N GLN A 245 21.96 10.56 2.54
CA GLN A 245 22.81 10.60 3.73
C GLN A 245 22.18 11.34 4.90
N ASN A 246 21.12 12.15 4.69
CA ASN A 246 20.49 12.94 5.74
C ASN A 246 19.05 12.45 6.06
N PRO A 247 18.87 11.66 7.14
CA PRO A 247 17.56 11.11 7.50
C PRO A 247 16.48 12.17 7.72
N GLU A 248 16.82 13.37 8.21
CA GLU A 248 15.84 14.45 8.39
C GLU A 248 15.29 14.93 7.05
N LEU A 249 16.14 15.02 6.02
CA LEU A 249 15.72 15.42 4.69
C LEU A 249 14.89 14.33 4.01
N VAL A 250 15.29 13.07 4.17
CA VAL A 250 14.52 11.92 3.68
C VAL A 250 13.11 11.93 4.27
N ASN A 251 12.99 12.11 5.58
CA ASN A 251 11.69 12.18 6.25
C ASN A 251 10.88 13.40 5.81
N TRP A 252 11.51 14.57 5.68
CA TRP A 252 10.82 15.76 5.18
C TRP A 252 10.30 15.59 3.75
N VAL A 253 11.11 15.03 2.84
CA VAL A 253 10.68 14.74 1.46
C VAL A 253 9.53 13.75 1.48
N TYR A 254 9.61 12.70 2.31
CA TYR A 254 8.53 11.73 2.45
C TYR A 254 7.24 12.38 2.95
N GLU A 255 7.28 13.21 3.99
CA GLU A 255 6.11 13.92 4.53
C GLU A 255 5.49 14.88 3.51
N VAL A 256 6.32 15.58 2.74
CA VAL A 256 5.86 16.52 1.70
C VAL A 256 5.27 15.79 0.49
N SER A 257 5.85 14.65 0.12
CA SER A 257 5.35 13.78 -0.94
C SER A 257 4.17 12.91 -0.48
N THR A 258 3.92 12.83 0.84
CA THR A 258 2.73 12.18 1.38
C THR A 258 1.54 13.04 0.98
N PRO A 259 0.66 12.58 0.07
CA PRO A 259 -0.60 13.28 -0.14
C PRO A 259 -1.26 13.38 1.24
N PRO A 260 -1.86 14.53 1.61
CA PRO A 260 -2.63 14.62 2.84
C PRO A 260 -3.54 13.41 2.84
N ARG A 261 -3.51 12.58 3.90
CA ARG A 261 -4.36 11.38 4.01
C ARG A 261 -5.79 11.83 3.78
N SER A 262 -6.25 11.76 2.53
CA SER A 262 -7.64 11.88 2.18
C SER A 262 -8.23 10.64 2.78
N GLN A 263 -8.78 10.78 3.99
CA GLN A 263 -9.65 9.76 4.52
C GLN A 263 -10.65 9.43 3.40
N PRO A 264 -10.85 8.15 3.08
CA PRO A 264 -11.78 7.77 2.01
C PRO A 264 -13.10 8.51 2.25
N LEU A 265 -13.47 9.41 1.33
CA LEU A 265 -14.68 10.23 1.49
C LEU A 265 -15.78 9.58 0.69
N ILE A 266 -16.91 9.29 1.33
CA ILE A 266 -18.12 8.88 0.63
C ILE A 266 -18.80 10.16 0.11
N ASN A 267 -18.73 10.37 -1.20
CA ASN A 267 -19.30 11.58 -1.81
C ASN A 267 -20.80 11.41 -2.05
N VAL A 268 -21.60 11.90 -1.11
CA VAL A 268 -23.07 11.82 -1.18
C VAL A 268 -23.66 12.77 -2.22
N GLY A 269 -22.90 13.77 -2.70
CA GLY A 269 -23.32 14.67 -3.77
C GLY A 269 -23.59 13.93 -5.09
N LEU A 270 -22.81 12.87 -5.38
CA LEU A 270 -23.01 12.03 -6.55
C LEU A 270 -24.29 11.18 -6.47
N TRP A 271 -24.77 10.89 -5.26
CA TRP A 271 -25.97 10.07 -5.06
C TRP A 271 -27.22 10.80 -5.59
N LEU A 272 -27.23 12.13 -5.55
CA LEU A 272 -28.28 12.96 -6.17
C LEU A 272 -28.41 12.71 -7.68
N ARG A 273 -27.31 12.30 -8.33
CA ARG A 273 -27.24 11.93 -9.74
C ARG A 273 -27.38 10.42 -9.98
N ASN A 274 -27.78 9.66 -8.95
CA ASN A 274 -27.83 8.19 -8.93
C ASN A 274 -26.48 7.54 -9.29
N GLN A 275 -25.37 8.07 -8.75
CA GLN A 275 -24.02 7.52 -8.93
C GLN A 275 -23.37 7.29 -7.57
N LEU A 276 -22.49 6.28 -7.49
CA LEU A 276 -21.60 6.05 -6.35
C LEU A 276 -20.17 6.36 -6.77
N ASP A 277 -19.44 7.05 -5.92
CA ASP A 277 -17.98 7.15 -6.00
C ASP A 277 -17.31 5.79 -5.75
N THR A 278 -16.04 5.68 -6.14
CA THR A 278 -15.25 4.44 -6.00
C THR A 278 -15.20 3.96 -4.56
N VAL A 279 -15.05 4.88 -3.58
CA VAL A 279 -15.00 4.52 -2.16
C VAL A 279 -16.30 3.87 -1.72
N ALA A 280 -17.45 4.47 -2.04
CA ALA A 280 -18.74 3.88 -1.72
C ALA A 280 -18.95 2.50 -2.37
N GLN A 281 -18.49 2.31 -3.62
CA GLN A 281 -18.58 1.01 -4.31
C GLN A 281 -17.72 -0.07 -3.64
N GLU A 282 -16.46 0.24 -3.31
CA GLU A 282 -15.52 -0.68 -2.64
C GLU A 282 -16.02 -1.09 -1.25
N LEU A 283 -16.69 -0.19 -0.55
CA LEU A 283 -17.31 -0.46 0.75
C LEU A 283 -18.62 -1.23 0.64
N GLY A 284 -19.10 -1.53 -0.58
CA GLY A 284 -20.31 -2.31 -0.80
C GLY A 284 -21.61 -1.53 -0.59
N TRP A 285 -21.60 -0.21 -0.77
CA TRP A 285 -22.84 0.57 -0.79
C TRP A 285 -23.66 0.26 -2.05
N MET A 286 -24.98 0.23 -1.89
CA MET A 286 -25.93 0.02 -2.97
C MET A 286 -26.88 1.21 -3.05
N LEU A 287 -26.98 1.84 -4.23
CA LEU A 287 -27.91 2.94 -4.46
C LEU A 287 -29.35 2.48 -4.26
N MET A 288 -30.13 3.32 -3.58
CA MET A 288 -31.55 3.12 -3.45
C MET A 288 -32.28 3.59 -4.71
N PRO A 289 -33.40 2.95 -5.08
CA PRO A 289 -34.29 3.49 -6.09
C PRO A 289 -34.83 4.84 -5.65
N SER A 290 -35.37 5.61 -6.59
CA SER A 290 -35.95 6.93 -6.31
C SER A 290 -36.93 6.85 -5.14
N LEU A 291 -36.75 7.74 -4.16
CA LEU A 291 -37.62 7.86 -2.98
C LEU A 291 -38.97 8.54 -3.30
N ALA A 292 -39.27 8.77 -4.58
CA ALA A 292 -40.58 9.22 -5.02
C ALA A 292 -41.64 8.12 -4.80
N PRO A 293 -42.87 8.47 -4.35
CA PRO A 293 -43.91 7.49 -4.02
C PRO A 293 -44.28 6.51 -5.16
N SER A 294 -44.06 6.90 -6.41
CA SER A 294 -44.44 6.16 -7.61
C SER A 294 -43.40 5.16 -8.12
N ALA A 295 -42.13 5.25 -7.69
CA ALA A 295 -40.99 4.52 -8.28
C ALA A 295 -40.58 3.24 -7.54
N LEU A 296 -41.24 2.90 -6.43
CA LEU A 296 -40.67 2.02 -5.42
C LEU A 296 -40.96 0.51 -5.61
N ARG A 297 -41.60 0.05 -6.70
CA ARG A 297 -42.29 -1.27 -6.86
C ARG A 297 -41.50 -2.59 -6.74
N SER A 298 -40.21 -2.64 -6.40
CA SER A 298 -39.50 -3.93 -6.26
C SER A 298 -38.44 -4.05 -5.15
N LEU A 299 -38.06 -2.96 -4.45
CA LEU A 299 -37.23 -2.97 -3.22
C LEU A 299 -38.05 -2.58 -1.97
N GLN A 300 -39.38 -2.67 -2.08
CA GLN A 300 -40.29 -1.72 -1.44
C GLN A 300 -40.67 -1.98 0.02
N GLU A 301 -40.50 -3.17 0.59
CA GLU A 301 -41.09 -3.39 1.91
C GLU A 301 -40.26 -2.87 3.08
N GLU A 302 -38.95 -2.99 3.04
CA GLU A 302 -38.10 -2.72 4.20
C GLU A 302 -37.87 -1.23 4.42
N PHE A 303 -37.39 -0.51 3.40
CA PHE A 303 -37.19 0.93 3.56
C PHE A 303 -38.51 1.69 3.67
N TYR A 304 -39.61 1.19 3.09
CA TYR A 304 -40.91 1.84 3.29
C TYR A 304 -41.34 1.75 4.76
N LYS A 305 -41.13 0.60 5.42
CA LYS A 305 -41.36 0.47 6.88
C LYS A 305 -40.51 1.46 7.65
N VAL A 306 -39.24 1.61 7.28
CA VAL A 306 -38.33 2.59 7.89
C VAL A 306 -38.84 4.02 7.68
N ARG A 307 -39.16 4.40 6.46
CA ARG A 307 -39.70 5.71 6.11
C ARG A 307 -41.01 6.02 6.84
N THR A 308 -41.94 5.08 6.90
CA THR A 308 -43.20 5.27 7.64
C THR A 308 -42.95 5.45 9.13
N ALA A 309 -42.00 4.73 9.72
CA ALA A 309 -41.61 4.92 11.12
C ALA A 309 -40.99 6.32 11.36
N LEU A 310 -40.12 6.76 10.45
CA LEU A 310 -39.52 8.10 10.47
C LEU A 310 -40.58 9.20 10.33
N GLU A 311 -41.53 9.06 9.40
CA GLU A 311 -42.62 10.01 9.20
C GLU A 311 -43.54 10.08 10.44
N GLN A 312 -43.79 8.96 11.13
CA GLN A 312 -44.53 8.95 12.40
C GLN A 312 -43.78 9.67 13.54
N GLN A 313 -42.45 9.68 13.47
CA GLN A 313 -41.58 10.41 14.40
C GLN A 313 -41.37 11.88 13.99
N GLY A 314 -42.03 12.36 12.93
CA GLY A 314 -41.97 13.74 12.47
C GLY A 314 -40.85 14.04 11.48
N VAL A 315 -40.14 13.02 10.99
CA VAL A 315 -39.07 13.17 10.00
C VAL A 315 -39.66 13.11 8.59
N HIS A 316 -39.56 14.24 7.87
CA HIS A 316 -40.02 14.33 6.48
C HIS A 316 -38.85 14.19 5.50
N ILE A 317 -38.90 13.14 4.67
CA ILE A 317 -37.91 12.92 3.61
C ILE A 317 -38.48 13.47 2.29
N PRO A 318 -37.84 14.49 1.68
CA PRO A 318 -38.33 15.06 0.43
C PRO A 318 -38.18 14.08 -0.75
N PRO A 319 -39.01 14.20 -1.80
CA PRO A 319 -38.92 13.32 -2.97
C PRO A 319 -37.64 13.52 -3.81
N THR A 320 -36.97 14.66 -3.63
CA THR A 320 -35.65 14.96 -4.22
C THR A 320 -34.52 14.20 -3.53
N ALA A 321 -34.75 13.67 -2.33
CA ALA A 321 -33.74 12.92 -1.61
C ALA A 321 -33.29 11.68 -2.38
N ARG A 322 -32.01 11.37 -2.23
CA ARG A 322 -31.40 10.14 -2.71
C ARG A 322 -30.62 9.50 -1.58
N GLY A 323 -30.39 8.21 -1.69
CA GLY A 323 -29.70 7.48 -0.64
C GLY A 323 -29.07 6.21 -1.17
N ALA A 324 -28.22 5.65 -0.35
CA ALA A 324 -27.66 4.34 -0.52
C ALA A 324 -27.82 3.56 0.79
N TYR A 325 -27.69 2.25 0.72
CA TYR A 325 -27.66 1.40 1.89
C TYR A 325 -26.47 0.46 1.86
N ARG A 326 -26.07 0.02 3.04
CA ARG A 326 -25.02 -0.98 3.25
C ARG A 326 -25.46 -1.95 4.34
N ASP A 327 -25.23 -3.23 4.11
CA ASP A 327 -25.50 -4.26 5.10
C ASP A 327 -24.26 -4.46 5.97
N LEU A 328 -24.41 -4.29 7.28
CA LEU A 328 -23.37 -4.55 8.27
C LEU A 328 -23.70 -5.88 8.95
N SER A 329 -22.81 -6.84 8.82
CA SER A 329 -22.96 -8.18 9.39
C SER A 329 -21.88 -8.46 10.43
N TRP A 330 -22.26 -9.21 11.45
CA TRP A 330 -21.37 -9.76 12.47
C TRP A 330 -21.80 -11.20 12.79
N GLU A 331 -21.06 -11.91 13.65
CA GLU A 331 -21.27 -13.35 13.87
C GLU A 331 -22.69 -13.77 14.26
N GLN A 332 -23.46 -12.88 14.91
CA GLN A 332 -24.77 -13.21 15.48
C GLN A 332 -25.93 -12.39 14.90
N GLY A 333 -25.70 -11.59 13.84
CA GLY A 333 -26.76 -10.81 13.22
C GLY A 333 -26.34 -9.92 12.07
N SER A 334 -27.31 -9.22 11.51
CA SER A 334 -27.10 -8.22 10.48
C SER A 334 -28.01 -7.01 10.67
N LEU A 335 -27.48 -5.83 10.36
CA LEU A 335 -28.20 -4.58 10.33
C LEU A 335 -28.03 -3.93 8.97
N ARG A 336 -29.05 -3.21 8.51
CA ARG A 336 -28.97 -2.38 7.31
C ARG A 336 -28.81 -0.93 7.73
N LEU A 337 -27.73 -0.32 7.29
CA LEU A 337 -27.45 1.10 7.41
C LEU A 337 -27.98 1.79 6.15
N TYR A 338 -28.89 2.74 6.33
CA TYR A 338 -29.36 3.64 5.29
C TYR A 338 -28.72 5.01 5.48
N ALA A 339 -28.16 5.57 4.42
CA ALA A 339 -27.73 6.96 4.37
C ALA A 339 -28.54 7.67 3.28
N VAL A 340 -29.22 8.75 3.64
CA VAL A 340 -30.09 9.52 2.76
C VAL A 340 -29.65 10.97 2.81
N THR A 341 -29.55 11.60 1.65
CA THR A 341 -29.11 12.99 1.48
C THR A 341 -30.06 13.80 0.62
N TRP A 342 -30.17 15.09 0.91
CA TRP A 342 -30.81 16.08 0.05
C TRP A 342 -30.26 17.47 0.33
N VAL A 343 -30.42 18.35 -0.65
CA VAL A 343 -30.06 19.78 -0.53
C VAL A 343 -31.18 20.52 0.19
N ILE A 344 -30.82 21.35 1.17
CA ILE A 344 -31.74 22.24 1.90
C ILE A 344 -31.75 23.61 1.24
N SER A 345 -30.56 24.16 0.97
CA SER A 345 -30.36 25.48 0.37
C SER A 345 -29.23 25.43 -0.65
N GLU A 346 -29.44 26.05 -1.81
CA GLU A 346 -28.41 26.29 -2.83
C GLU A 346 -27.96 27.77 -2.84
N GLU A 347 -28.25 28.52 -1.77
CA GLU A 347 -27.81 29.91 -1.67
C GLU A 347 -26.28 29.99 -1.73
N LEU A 348 -25.77 30.81 -2.67
CA LEU A 348 -24.35 30.91 -3.00
C LEU A 348 -23.45 31.23 -1.79
N ASP A 349 -24.00 31.92 -0.80
CA ASP A 349 -23.26 32.35 0.39
C ASP A 349 -23.19 31.26 1.48
N CYS A 350 -24.10 30.29 1.49
CA CYS A 350 -24.14 29.20 2.49
C CYS A 350 -24.97 28.01 1.98
N PRO A 351 -24.44 27.19 1.05
CA PRO A 351 -25.17 26.04 0.54
C PRO A 351 -25.21 24.91 1.58
N GLU A 352 -26.41 24.47 1.91
CA GLU A 352 -26.69 23.50 2.98
C GLU A 352 -27.25 22.19 2.43
N TRP A 353 -26.84 21.09 3.05
CA TRP A 353 -27.34 19.76 2.76
C TRP A 353 -27.66 19.02 4.07
N MET A 354 -28.51 18.00 3.98
CA MET A 354 -28.86 17.15 5.09
C MET A 354 -28.34 15.74 4.89
N LEU A 355 -27.78 15.15 5.95
CA LEU A 355 -27.53 13.73 6.06
C LEU A 355 -28.51 13.12 7.06
N LEU A 356 -29.28 12.14 6.61
CA LEU A 356 -30.10 11.26 7.44
C LEU A 356 -29.47 9.87 7.46
N ILE A 357 -29.12 9.41 8.65
CA ILE A 357 -28.70 8.04 8.90
C ILE A 357 -29.83 7.30 9.58
N ALA A 358 -30.19 6.12 9.09
CA ALA A 358 -31.19 5.25 9.71
C ALA A 358 -30.70 3.81 9.76
N LEU A 359 -30.92 3.16 10.90
CA LEU A 359 -30.53 1.77 11.15
C LEU A 359 -31.77 0.90 11.21
N SER A 360 -31.75 -0.21 10.48
CA SER A 360 -32.83 -1.20 10.50
C SER A 360 -32.27 -2.61 10.71
N PRO A 361 -32.70 -3.34 11.75
CA PRO A 361 -32.32 -4.74 11.92
C PRO A 361 -32.94 -5.60 10.82
N GLN A 362 -32.17 -6.50 10.19
CA GLN A 362 -32.68 -7.31 9.08
C GLN A 362 -33.35 -8.62 9.51
N GLN A 363 -33.00 -9.16 10.67
CA GLN A 363 -33.60 -10.37 11.21
C GLN A 363 -34.41 -10.05 12.46
N ARG A 364 -35.62 -10.61 12.57
CA ARG A 364 -36.39 -10.65 13.82
C ARG A 364 -35.77 -11.68 14.77
N THR A 365 -34.51 -11.51 15.15
CA THR A 365 -33.94 -12.29 16.24
C THR A 365 -34.49 -11.71 17.56
N GLN A 366 -35.12 -12.56 18.37
CA GLN A 366 -35.77 -12.21 19.65
C GLN A 366 -34.77 -11.81 20.76
N THR A 367 -33.53 -11.54 20.41
CA THR A 367 -32.46 -11.16 21.33
C THR A 367 -32.36 -9.65 21.41
N SER A 368 -32.46 -9.12 22.63
CA SER A 368 -32.14 -7.73 22.98
C SER A 368 -30.77 -7.38 22.40
N MET A 369 -30.76 -6.40 21.49
CA MET A 369 -29.57 -5.93 20.79
C MET A 369 -29.31 -4.50 21.24
N HIS A 370 -28.12 -4.25 21.79
CA HIS A 370 -27.68 -2.89 22.12
C HIS A 370 -27.10 -2.24 20.87
N LEU A 371 -27.84 -1.30 20.29
CA LEU A 371 -27.39 -0.45 19.19
C LEU A 371 -26.92 0.89 19.72
N ASN A 372 -25.77 1.39 19.25
CA ASN A 372 -25.35 2.78 19.43
C ASN A 372 -25.08 3.40 18.06
N LEU A 373 -25.60 4.61 17.84
CA LEU A 373 -25.33 5.42 16.67
C LEU A 373 -24.67 6.72 17.12
N GLU A 374 -23.45 6.95 16.66
CA GLU A 374 -22.72 8.19 16.87
C GLU A 374 -22.47 8.91 15.54
N ILE A 375 -22.73 10.21 15.51
CA ILE A 375 -22.32 11.11 14.42
C ILE A 375 -21.47 12.23 14.98
N ARG A 376 -20.33 12.49 14.35
CA ARG A 376 -19.42 13.60 14.69
C ARG A 376 -19.00 14.38 13.44
N ASP A 377 -18.64 15.63 13.63
CA ASP A 377 -17.93 16.44 12.62
C ASP A 377 -16.42 16.46 12.92
N GLU A 378 -15.68 17.38 12.29
CA GLU A 378 -14.23 17.55 12.47
C GLU A 378 -13.85 18.05 13.88
N THR A 379 -14.78 18.70 14.57
CA THR A 379 -14.54 19.45 15.81
C THR A 379 -15.18 18.81 17.04
N GLN A 380 -16.33 18.16 16.88
CA GLN A 380 -17.14 17.67 18.00
C GLN A 380 -18.10 16.55 17.61
N LYS A 381 -18.61 15.86 18.63
CA LYS A 381 -19.70 14.90 18.50
C LYS A 381 -21.03 15.64 18.39
N LEU A 382 -21.77 15.38 17.33
CA LEU A 382 -23.05 16.02 17.02
C LEU A 382 -24.25 15.23 17.53
N PHE A 383 -24.15 13.90 17.52
CA PHE A 383 -25.21 13.00 17.90
C PHE A 383 -24.65 11.73 18.54
N GLU A 384 -25.30 11.24 19.59
CA GLU A 384 -25.07 9.91 20.15
C GLU A 384 -26.38 9.40 20.73
N GLN A 385 -26.82 8.22 20.30
CA GLN A 385 -27.98 7.57 20.87
C GLN A 385 -27.79 6.06 20.91
N SER A 386 -28.01 5.50 22.10
CA SER A 386 -28.03 4.06 22.32
C SER A 386 -29.46 3.55 22.52
N GLN A 387 -29.74 2.33 22.04
CA GLN A 387 -31.03 1.65 22.12
C GLN A 387 -30.81 0.18 22.44
N ASP A 388 -31.35 -0.26 23.59
CA ASP A 388 -31.24 -1.64 24.09
C ASP A 388 -32.28 -2.61 23.50
N ASP A 389 -33.35 -2.05 22.93
CA ASP A 389 -34.49 -2.82 22.42
C ASP A 389 -34.85 -2.38 21.00
N THR A 390 -34.41 -3.16 20.02
CA THR A 390 -34.67 -2.95 18.59
C THR A 390 -36.12 -3.25 18.19
N SER A 391 -36.95 -3.77 19.11
CA SER A 391 -38.38 -3.93 18.88
C SER A 391 -39.15 -2.59 18.88
N GLN A 392 -38.53 -1.50 19.37
CA GLN A 392 -39.17 -0.19 19.52
C GLN A 392 -39.03 0.77 18.32
N GLY A 393 -38.53 0.31 17.17
CA GLY A 393 -38.54 1.10 15.94
C GLY A 393 -37.15 1.35 15.36
N VAL A 394 -37.05 2.35 14.48
CA VAL A 394 -35.84 2.72 13.74
C VAL A 394 -35.00 3.67 14.59
N LEU A 395 -33.71 3.35 14.78
CA LEU A 395 -32.73 4.30 15.31
C LEU A 395 -32.22 5.17 14.16
N TYR A 396 -32.30 6.49 14.30
CA TYR A 396 -31.89 7.42 13.26
C TYR A 396 -31.23 8.67 13.82
N ALA A 397 -30.51 9.37 12.96
CA ALA A 397 -29.91 10.66 13.25
C ALA A 397 -29.99 11.58 12.02
N GLN A 398 -30.17 12.87 12.26
CA GLN A 398 -30.15 13.88 11.21
C GLN A 398 -29.13 14.95 11.55
N VAL A 399 -28.28 15.28 10.59
CA VAL A 399 -27.33 16.39 10.69
C VAL A 399 -27.46 17.26 9.45
N ILE A 400 -27.35 18.57 9.65
CA ILE A 400 -27.31 19.57 8.59
C ILE A 400 -25.87 20.04 8.49
N GLY A 401 -25.36 20.18 7.28
CA GLY A 401 -24.05 20.75 7.07
C GLY A 401 -23.93 21.58 5.82
N ASN A 402 -22.83 22.32 5.74
CA ASN A 402 -22.42 23.03 4.54
C ASN A 402 -21.74 22.07 3.55
N TRP A 403 -21.67 22.42 2.27
CA TRP A 403 -21.05 21.53 1.25
C TRP A 403 -19.58 21.19 1.52
N GLY A 404 -18.86 22.02 2.31
CA GLY A 404 -17.50 21.71 2.74
C GLY A 404 -17.39 20.83 3.99
N GLU A 405 -18.49 20.57 4.69
CA GLU A 405 -18.50 19.82 5.94
C GLU A 405 -18.58 18.31 5.72
N ARG A 406 -18.04 17.58 6.69
CA ARG A 406 -17.90 16.13 6.66
C ARG A 406 -18.45 15.53 7.95
N PHE A 407 -19.11 14.38 7.82
CA PHE A 407 -19.72 13.68 8.95
C PHE A 407 -19.20 12.26 9.06
N TRP A 408 -18.62 11.93 10.21
CA TRP A 408 -18.20 10.58 10.56
C TRP A 408 -19.33 9.87 11.28
N VAL A 409 -19.57 8.63 10.90
CA VAL A 409 -20.63 7.80 11.47
C VAL A 409 -20.00 6.55 12.06
N THR A 410 -20.29 6.30 13.34
CA THR A 410 -19.90 5.08 14.03
C THR A 410 -21.16 4.35 14.46
N VAL A 411 -21.27 3.08 14.08
CA VAL A 411 -22.37 2.20 14.49
C VAL A 411 -21.80 1.12 15.38
N SER A 412 -22.30 1.02 16.61
CA SER A 412 -21.96 -0.09 17.50
C SER A 412 -23.17 -1.00 17.66
N ALA A 413 -22.95 -2.30 17.56
CA ALA A 413 -23.96 -3.35 17.63
C ALA A 413 -23.46 -4.43 18.58
N ASN A 414 -23.92 -4.41 19.83
CA ASN A 414 -23.37 -5.21 20.94
C ASN A 414 -21.85 -4.95 21.09
N GLU A 415 -21.00 -5.94 20.79
CA GLU A 415 -19.54 -5.82 20.84
C GLU A 415 -18.90 -5.42 19.49
N ALA A 416 -19.68 -5.41 18.39
CA ALA A 416 -19.17 -5.06 17.07
C ALA A 416 -19.21 -3.54 16.87
N ILE A 417 -18.10 -2.95 16.39
CA ILE A 417 -17.99 -1.52 16.05
C ILE A 417 -17.73 -1.40 14.56
N PHE A 418 -18.56 -0.61 13.88
CA PHE A 418 -18.44 -0.28 12.47
C PHE A 418 -18.10 1.20 12.32
N GLU A 419 -16.85 1.50 11.97
CA GLU A 419 -16.41 2.84 11.63
C GLU A 419 -16.65 3.06 10.13
N ILE A 420 -17.52 4.02 9.81
CA ILE A 420 -17.82 4.38 8.43
C ILE A 420 -16.96 5.60 8.05
N PRO A 421 -16.29 5.57 6.88
CA PRO A 421 -15.57 6.75 6.40
C PRO A 421 -16.50 7.97 6.25
N PRO A 422 -15.97 9.19 6.33
CA PRO A 422 -16.80 10.38 6.38
C PRO A 422 -17.68 10.52 5.13
N PHE A 423 -18.91 10.99 5.35
CA PHE A 423 -19.79 11.45 4.29
C PHE A 423 -19.49 12.93 4.02
N GLY A 424 -19.32 13.29 2.76
CA GLY A 424 -19.16 14.69 2.33
C GLY A 424 -19.92 14.99 1.06
N PHE A 425 -20.15 16.27 0.80
CA PHE A 425 -20.95 16.74 -0.32
C PHE A 425 -20.08 17.51 -1.33
N GLU A 426 -19.51 16.80 -2.31
CA GLU A 426 -18.66 17.43 -3.32
C GLU A 426 -19.36 17.35 -4.69
N LEU A 427 -19.77 18.49 -5.25
CA LEU A 427 -20.17 18.55 -6.65
C LEU A 427 -18.89 18.59 -7.50
N GLU A 428 -18.63 17.53 -8.28
CA GLU A 428 -17.60 17.62 -9.31
C GLU A 428 -17.90 18.82 -10.21
N ILE A 429 -17.00 19.80 -10.17
CA ILE A 429 -16.96 20.87 -11.16
C ILE A 429 -16.55 20.19 -12.44
N SER A 430 -17.50 20.00 -13.36
CA SER A 430 -17.21 19.58 -14.73
C SER A 430 -16.22 20.60 -15.32
N THR A 431 -14.94 20.26 -15.34
CA THR A 431 -13.89 20.97 -16.10
C THR A 431 -13.89 20.53 -17.54
#